data_AF-A0A1F3VKF1-F1
#
_entry.id   AF-A0A1F3VKF1-F1
#
_cell.length_a   1.000
_cell.length_b   1.000
_cell.length_c   1.000
_cell.angle_alpha   90.00
_cell.angle_beta   90.00
_cell.angle_gamma   90.00
#
_symmetry.space_group_name_H-M   'P 1'
#
loop_
_entity.id
_entity.type
_entity.pdbx_description
1 polymer ?
#
loop_
_entity_poly.entity_id
_entity_poly.type
_entity_poly.pdbx_seq_one_letter_code
_entity_poly.pdbx_strand_id
1 'polypeptide(L)'
;MEVFNVDIYLDLENSLKSSFLGVSFKAKHKLGYKNGMNSIFLSHKLESDDKKQDVNIDEKYFNLFCSYENKNYPDYKVKSFFEQKSKLKEKKEREILVILSHTVDYKNELLKMFTEFEEKKFFIALINKVNLVNGGDFLKELKTQDSSNSFVSNNFSTYPDLQEGIIESAIVITDIEWISFISAYLGRDCFLLSRNNKAMPRFKYFESSSPLRISFVNGSIIMNMEKENQKISDIKGLVDFIHKFLDLKL
;
A
#
# COMPACT_ATOMS: atom_id res chain seq x y z
N MET A 1 18.52 32.02 11.83
CA MET A 1 18.47 30.71 11.16
C MET A 1 19.00 29.70 12.16
N GLU A 2 18.16 28.82 12.69
CA GLU A 2 18.62 27.68 13.48
C GLU A 2 19.39 26.74 12.57
N VAL A 3 20.61 26.39 12.98
CA VAL A 3 21.42 25.40 12.28
C VAL A 3 21.04 24.06 12.86
N PHE A 4 20.31 23.24 12.10
CA PHE A 4 20.10 21.84 12.44
C PHE A 4 21.45 21.12 12.37
N ASN A 5 21.98 20.68 13.51
CA ASN A 5 23.15 19.80 13.55
C ASN A 5 22.66 18.37 13.58
N VAL A 6 22.68 17.71 12.42
CA VAL A 6 22.21 16.33 12.28
C VAL A 6 23.40 15.37 12.44
N ASP A 7 23.28 14.34 13.28
CA ASP A 7 24.34 13.33 13.38
C ASP A 7 24.34 12.40 12.16
N ILE A 8 23.16 11.92 11.76
CA ILE A 8 22.98 10.97 10.67
C ILE A 8 21.86 11.45 9.74
N TYR A 9 22.19 11.59 8.46
CA TYR A 9 21.26 11.83 7.37
C TYR A 9 21.19 10.59 6.47
N LEU A 10 19.98 10.09 6.21
CA LEU A 10 19.71 8.94 5.35
C LEU A 10 19.03 9.43 4.06
N ASP A 11 19.74 9.35 2.93
CA ASP A 11 19.22 9.61 1.59
C ASP A 11 18.60 8.33 1.00
N LEU A 12 17.27 8.29 0.92
CA LEU A 12 16.52 7.18 0.34
C LEU A 12 16.04 7.46 -1.09
N GLU A 13 16.10 8.72 -1.53
CA GLU A 13 15.67 9.16 -2.87
C GLU A 13 16.77 8.92 -3.92
N ASN A 14 18.04 8.98 -3.50
CA ASN A 14 19.22 8.76 -4.35
C ASN A 14 19.32 9.74 -5.52
N SER A 15 18.93 11.01 -5.28
CA SER A 15 19.06 12.10 -6.23
C SER A 15 20.19 13.05 -5.86
N LEU A 16 20.69 13.81 -6.83
CA LEU A 16 21.72 14.83 -6.55
C LEU A 16 21.21 15.89 -5.56
N LYS A 17 19.91 16.22 -5.67
CA LYS A 17 19.28 17.21 -4.79
C LYS A 17 19.12 16.66 -3.37
N SER A 18 18.62 15.43 -3.23
CA SER A 18 18.42 14.81 -1.91
C SER A 18 19.74 14.57 -1.18
N SER A 19 20.77 14.11 -1.89
CA SER A 19 22.11 13.93 -1.30
C SER A 19 22.75 15.26 -0.85
N PHE A 20 22.51 16.36 -1.57
CA PHE A 20 23.01 17.69 -1.18
C PHE A 20 22.33 18.25 0.08
N LEU A 21 21.06 17.91 0.34
CA LEU A 21 20.37 18.34 1.57
C LEU A 21 21.10 17.90 2.84
N GLY A 22 21.70 16.71 2.84
CA GLY A 22 22.53 16.24 3.95
C GLY A 22 23.71 17.17 4.26
N VAL A 23 24.27 17.83 3.23
CA VAL A 23 25.32 18.86 3.41
C VAL A 23 24.74 20.15 3.96
N SER A 24 23.57 20.56 3.49
CA SER A 24 22.87 21.76 3.98
C SER A 24 22.50 21.64 5.46
N PHE A 25 22.16 20.44 5.92
CA PHE A 25 21.95 20.11 7.34
C PHE A 25 23.24 19.86 8.12
N LYS A 26 24.42 20.12 7.53
CA LYS A 26 25.75 19.86 8.12
C LYS A 26 25.84 18.46 8.75
N ALA A 27 25.18 17.47 8.15
CA ALA A 27 25.08 16.15 8.75
C ALA A 27 26.46 15.52 8.86
N LYS A 28 26.83 14.98 10.03
CA LYS A 28 28.15 14.34 10.21
C LYS A 28 28.27 13.13 9.28
N HIS A 29 27.27 12.25 9.33
CA HIS A 29 27.17 11.07 8.49
C HIS A 29 26.02 11.22 7.50
N LYS A 30 26.29 10.92 6.22
CA LYS A 30 25.36 10.99 5.10
C LYS A 30 25.38 9.65 4.39
N LEU A 31 24.33 8.87 4.60
CA LEU A 31 24.18 7.49 4.15
C LEU A 31 23.27 7.46 2.92
N GLY A 32 23.60 6.67 1.90
CA GLY A 32 22.72 6.51 0.74
C GLY A 32 23.25 5.51 -0.29
N TYR A 33 22.49 5.27 -1.35
CA TYR A 33 22.93 4.44 -2.46
C TYR A 33 23.65 5.26 -3.53
N LYS A 34 24.69 4.68 -4.13
CA LYS A 34 25.38 5.29 -5.27
C LYS A 34 24.46 5.27 -6.50
N ASN A 35 24.18 6.45 -7.03
CA ASN A 35 23.45 6.67 -8.27
C ASN A 35 24.06 7.88 -9.01
N GLY A 36 25.12 7.62 -9.78
CA GLY A 36 25.87 8.67 -10.48
C GLY A 36 26.52 9.67 -9.52
N MET A 37 26.26 10.97 -9.74
CA MET A 37 26.95 12.07 -9.05
C MET A 37 26.48 12.32 -7.61
N ASN A 38 25.35 11.75 -7.17
CA ASN A 38 24.87 11.92 -5.79
C ASN A 38 25.92 11.43 -4.76
N SER A 39 26.72 10.44 -5.14
CA SER A 39 27.73 9.78 -4.31
C SER A 39 28.88 10.69 -3.83
N ILE A 40 29.02 11.87 -4.43
CA ILE A 40 30.01 12.89 -4.01
C ILE A 40 29.61 13.51 -2.67
N PHE A 41 28.31 13.58 -2.36
CA PHE A 41 27.81 14.18 -1.12
C PHE A 41 27.59 13.16 0.01
N LEU A 42 27.76 11.86 -0.28
CA LEU A 42 27.57 10.78 0.69
C LEU A 42 28.89 10.41 1.39
N SER A 43 28.87 10.27 2.71
CA SER A 43 30.02 9.78 3.48
C SER A 43 30.03 8.26 3.62
N HIS A 44 28.85 7.64 3.67
CA HIS A 44 28.67 6.18 3.71
C HIS A 44 27.80 5.78 2.52
N LYS A 45 28.27 4.86 1.69
CA LYS A 45 27.63 4.60 0.40
C LYS A 45 27.66 3.12 0.03
N LEU A 46 26.49 2.59 -0.31
CA LEU A 46 26.33 1.24 -0.82
C LEU A 46 26.12 1.27 -2.34
N GLU A 47 26.55 0.22 -3.03
CA GLU A 47 26.18 0.02 -4.44
C GLU A 47 24.70 -0.33 -4.51
N SER A 48 23.99 0.27 -5.47
CA SER A 48 22.60 -0.07 -5.72
C SER A 48 22.55 -1.31 -6.62
N ASP A 49 22.05 -2.42 -6.10
CA ASP A 49 21.88 -3.66 -6.86
C ASP A 49 20.49 -3.69 -7.55
N ASP A 50 20.12 -2.59 -8.21
CA ASP A 50 18.79 -2.38 -8.83
C ASP A 50 18.44 -3.40 -9.93
N LYS A 51 19.41 -4.25 -10.31
CA LYS A 51 19.24 -5.33 -11.29
C LYS A 51 18.70 -6.63 -10.68
N LYS A 52 18.72 -6.80 -9.36
CA LYS A 52 18.18 -7.98 -8.69
C LYS A 52 16.68 -7.77 -8.43
N GLN A 53 15.84 -8.38 -9.27
CA GLN A 53 14.38 -8.28 -9.20
C GLN A 53 13.75 -8.89 -7.92
N ASP A 54 14.54 -9.61 -7.11
CA ASP A 54 14.06 -10.39 -5.94
C ASP A 54 14.42 -9.80 -4.56
N VAL A 55 14.86 -8.55 -4.48
CA VAL A 55 15.23 -7.95 -3.18
C VAL A 55 14.00 -7.36 -2.50
N ASN A 56 13.75 -7.75 -1.25
CA ASN A 56 12.73 -7.11 -0.41
C ASN A 56 13.03 -5.59 -0.33
N ILE A 57 12.06 -4.74 -0.68
CA ILE A 57 12.31 -3.30 -0.84
C ILE A 57 12.73 -2.65 0.48
N ASP A 58 12.14 -3.08 1.59
CA ASP A 58 12.48 -2.65 2.93
C ASP A 58 13.90 -3.06 3.35
N GLU A 59 14.35 -4.25 2.93
CA GLU A 59 15.70 -4.73 3.20
C GLU A 59 16.77 -3.89 2.52
N LYS A 60 16.50 -3.38 1.31
CA LYS A 60 17.37 -2.39 0.66
C LYS A 60 17.59 -1.22 1.62
N TYR A 61 16.54 -0.53 2.04
CA TYR A 61 16.70 0.65 2.89
C TYR A 61 17.29 0.34 4.27
N PHE A 62 16.92 -0.78 4.87
CA PHE A 62 17.43 -1.18 6.18
C PHE A 62 18.93 -1.56 6.16
N ASN A 63 19.42 -2.11 5.04
CA ASN A 63 20.83 -2.45 4.87
C ASN A 63 21.76 -1.22 4.92
N LEU A 64 21.28 -0.01 4.54
CA LEU A 64 22.06 1.22 4.72
C LEU A 64 22.41 1.46 6.18
N PHE A 65 21.42 1.29 7.07
CA PHE A 65 21.60 1.47 8.50
C PHE A 65 22.46 0.35 9.10
N CYS A 66 22.18 -0.91 8.74
CA CYS A 66 22.97 -2.07 9.17
C CYS A 66 24.46 -1.94 8.82
N SER A 67 24.74 -1.49 7.59
CA SER A 67 26.11 -1.29 7.11
C SER A 67 26.84 -0.17 7.86
N TYR A 68 26.13 0.91 8.21
CA TYR A 68 26.71 2.00 8.99
C TYR A 68 27.01 1.59 10.44
N GLU A 69 26.08 0.88 11.08
CA GLU A 69 26.26 0.33 12.44
C GLU A 69 27.25 -0.84 12.49
N ASN A 70 27.61 -1.41 11.34
CA ASN A 70 28.34 -2.67 11.23
C ASN A 70 27.66 -3.81 12.03
N LYS A 71 26.33 -3.88 11.97
CA LYS A 71 25.49 -4.86 12.67
C LYS A 71 24.34 -5.31 11.78
N ASN A 72 23.94 -6.57 11.94
CA ASN A 72 22.77 -7.12 11.27
C ASN A 72 21.64 -7.35 12.28
N TYR A 73 20.40 -7.12 11.86
CA TYR A 73 19.21 -7.35 12.68
C TYR A 73 18.24 -8.31 11.96
N PRO A 74 18.61 -9.59 11.79
CA PRO A 74 17.83 -10.54 11.00
C PRO A 74 16.42 -10.79 11.56
N ASP A 75 16.28 -10.69 12.89
CA ASP A 75 15.04 -10.96 13.61
C ASP A 75 14.22 -9.69 13.91
N TYR A 76 14.66 -8.53 13.40
CA TYR A 76 13.91 -7.30 13.60
C TYR A 76 12.56 -7.39 12.90
N LYS A 77 11.51 -6.94 13.60
CA LYS A 77 10.16 -6.88 13.09
C LYS A 77 9.54 -5.55 13.49
N VAL A 78 9.07 -4.82 12.48
CA VAL A 78 8.23 -3.63 12.64
C VAL A 78 6.87 -4.14 13.09
N LYS A 79 6.59 -3.93 14.37
CA LYS A 79 5.26 -4.13 14.93
C LYS A 79 4.27 -3.28 14.13
N SER A 80 3.19 -3.90 13.66
CA SER A 80 2.12 -3.15 12.98
C SER A 80 1.55 -2.08 13.91
N PHE A 81 0.99 -1.01 13.33
CA PHE A 81 0.37 0.08 14.11
C PHE A 81 -0.67 -0.42 15.13
N PHE A 82 -1.29 -1.59 14.89
CA PHE A 82 -2.32 -2.15 15.77
C PHE A 82 -1.83 -2.90 17.00
N GLU A 83 -0.57 -3.32 17.09
CA GLU A 83 -0.06 -3.77 18.39
C GLU A 83 -0.07 -2.64 19.44
N GLN A 84 -0.16 -1.36 19.00
CA GLN A 84 -0.29 -0.20 19.89
C GLN A 84 -1.74 0.21 20.21
N LYS A 85 -2.76 -0.29 19.47
CA LYS A 85 -4.18 0.05 19.70
C LYS A 85 -5.03 -1.22 19.88
N SER A 86 -4.89 -1.85 21.05
CA SER A 86 -5.75 -2.90 21.62
C SER A 86 -7.22 -2.48 21.89
N LYS A 87 -7.73 -1.47 21.17
CA LYS A 87 -9.03 -0.82 21.44
C LYS A 87 -9.83 -0.45 20.19
N LEU A 88 -9.50 -1.00 19.02
CA LEU A 88 -10.53 -1.03 17.99
C LEU A 88 -11.60 -2.00 18.45
N LYS A 89 -12.66 -1.42 19.01
CA LYS A 89 -13.90 -2.14 19.27
C LYS A 89 -14.26 -2.92 18.01
N GLU A 90 -14.68 -4.17 18.17
CA GLU A 90 -15.41 -4.94 17.18
C GLU A 90 -16.66 -4.14 16.75
N LYS A 91 -16.50 -3.10 15.91
CA LYS A 91 -17.61 -2.55 15.17
C LYS A 91 -17.93 -3.62 14.14
N LYS A 92 -18.98 -4.37 14.42
CA LYS A 92 -19.64 -5.33 13.53
C LYS A 92 -20.19 -4.70 12.23
N GLU A 93 -19.89 -3.44 11.95
CA GLU A 93 -20.22 -2.79 10.69
C GLU A 93 -19.07 -3.06 9.71
N ARG A 94 -19.27 -4.15 8.98
CA ARG A 94 -18.39 -4.77 7.97
C ARG A 94 -18.26 -3.87 6.73
N GLU A 95 -17.70 -2.68 6.90
CA GLU A 95 -17.60 -1.68 5.83
C GLU A 95 -16.38 -1.96 4.95
N ILE A 96 -16.61 -2.01 3.63
CA ILE A 96 -15.54 -2.17 2.63
C ILE A 96 -15.12 -0.78 2.17
N LEU A 97 -13.86 -0.45 2.38
CA LEU A 97 -13.27 0.79 1.89
C LEU A 97 -12.67 0.56 0.51
N VAL A 98 -13.13 1.29 -0.49
CA VAL A 98 -12.61 1.24 -1.86
C VAL A 98 -11.93 2.57 -2.15
N ILE A 99 -10.62 2.53 -2.39
CA ILE A 99 -9.80 3.71 -2.70
C ILE A 99 -9.22 3.52 -4.09
N LEU A 100 -9.70 4.28 -5.06
CA LEU A 100 -9.29 4.11 -6.46
C LEU A 100 -8.53 5.33 -6.99
N SER A 101 -7.68 5.09 -7.97
CA SER A 101 -7.15 6.15 -8.80
C SER A 101 -8.26 6.79 -9.63
N HIS A 102 -8.13 8.08 -9.92
CA HIS A 102 -9.12 8.80 -10.73
C HIS A 102 -9.33 8.20 -12.14
N THR A 103 -8.33 7.51 -12.68
CA THR A 103 -8.40 6.74 -13.93
C THR A 103 -8.68 5.28 -13.59
N VAL A 104 -9.95 4.96 -13.32
CA VAL A 104 -10.35 3.60 -12.95
C VAL A 104 -10.27 2.68 -14.17
N ASP A 105 -9.10 2.07 -14.39
CA ASP A 105 -8.84 1.18 -15.53
C ASP A 105 -9.64 -0.14 -15.46
N TYR A 106 -10.28 -0.46 -14.33
CA TYR A 106 -11.01 -1.70 -14.03
C TYR A 106 -12.52 -1.51 -13.86
N LYS A 107 -13.05 -0.42 -14.43
CA LYS A 107 -14.42 0.03 -14.16
C LYS A 107 -15.47 -1.07 -14.35
N ASN A 108 -15.39 -1.82 -15.45
CA ASN A 108 -16.37 -2.87 -15.77
C ASN A 108 -16.29 -4.05 -14.81
N GLU A 109 -15.08 -4.47 -14.44
CA GLU A 109 -14.86 -5.54 -13.47
C GLU A 109 -15.29 -5.13 -12.07
N LEU A 110 -15.01 -3.90 -11.66
CA LEU A 110 -15.46 -3.32 -10.40
C LEU A 110 -16.99 -3.24 -10.31
N LEU A 111 -17.65 -2.76 -11.37
CA LEU A 111 -19.11 -2.71 -11.43
C LEU A 111 -19.72 -4.10 -11.24
N LYS A 112 -19.21 -5.10 -11.99
CA LYS A 112 -19.64 -6.49 -11.83
C LYS A 112 -19.38 -7.02 -10.42
N MET A 113 -18.22 -6.72 -9.86
CA MET A 113 -17.86 -7.16 -8.51
C MET A 113 -18.84 -6.58 -7.49
N PHE A 114 -19.16 -5.29 -7.58
CA PHE A 114 -20.11 -4.67 -6.67
C PHE A 114 -21.53 -5.22 -6.82
N THR A 115 -21.98 -5.57 -8.02
CA THR A 115 -23.31 -6.18 -8.21
C THR A 115 -23.41 -7.61 -7.69
N GLU A 116 -22.29 -8.35 -7.66
CA GLU A 116 -22.26 -9.71 -7.11
C GLU A 116 -22.20 -9.73 -5.57
N PHE A 117 -21.78 -8.63 -4.93
CA PHE A 117 -21.97 -8.46 -3.50
C PHE A 117 -23.45 -8.23 -3.17
N GLU A 118 -23.92 -8.77 -2.05
CA GLU A 118 -25.27 -8.54 -1.55
C GLU A 118 -25.25 -7.82 -0.19
N GLU A 119 -26.10 -6.80 -0.06
CA GLU A 119 -26.36 -6.07 1.20
C GLU A 119 -25.10 -5.52 1.89
N LYS A 120 -24.14 -5.04 1.10
CA LYS A 120 -22.90 -4.42 1.58
C LYS A 120 -22.94 -2.91 1.53
N LYS A 121 -22.17 -2.29 2.43
CA LYS A 121 -21.91 -0.86 2.44
C LYS A 121 -20.47 -0.62 1.99
N PHE A 122 -20.33 0.10 0.88
CA PHE A 122 -19.05 0.48 0.29
C PHE A 122 -18.80 1.97 0.50
N PHE A 123 -17.63 2.29 1.04
CA PHE A 123 -17.11 3.65 1.09
C PHE A 123 -16.15 3.84 -0.07
N ILE A 124 -16.48 4.73 -1.00
CA ILE A 124 -15.67 4.94 -2.20
C ILE A 124 -14.95 6.28 -2.09
N ALA A 125 -13.63 6.25 -2.21
CA ALA A 125 -12.77 7.42 -2.30
C ALA A 125 -11.98 7.39 -3.62
N LEU A 126 -11.90 8.53 -4.31
CA LEU A 126 -11.05 8.67 -5.50
C LEU A 126 -9.85 9.58 -5.21
N ILE A 127 -8.65 9.11 -5.56
CA ILE A 127 -7.38 9.82 -5.35
C ILE A 127 -6.70 10.09 -6.70
N ASN A 128 -6.20 11.31 -6.91
CA ASN A 128 -5.34 11.65 -8.04
C ASN A 128 -3.96 12.07 -7.56
N LYS A 129 -2.96 11.18 -7.74
CA LYS A 129 -1.50 11.32 -7.50
C LYS A 129 -1.03 11.90 -6.14
N VAL A 130 -1.68 12.92 -5.60
CA VAL A 130 -1.47 13.55 -4.29
C VAL A 130 -2.77 14.19 -3.72
N ASN A 131 -3.78 14.51 -4.56
CA ASN A 131 -4.99 15.23 -4.17
C ASN A 131 -6.25 14.35 -4.27
N LEU A 132 -7.16 14.52 -3.33
CA LEU A 132 -8.47 13.87 -3.33
C LEU A 132 -9.41 14.58 -4.31
N VAL A 133 -10.05 13.83 -5.20
CA VAL A 133 -10.93 14.38 -6.24
C VAL A 133 -12.36 13.95 -5.95
N ASN A 134 -13.31 14.84 -6.23
CA ASN A 134 -14.72 14.54 -6.11
C ASN A 134 -15.12 13.53 -7.20
N GLY A 135 -15.27 12.25 -6.82
CA GLY A 135 -15.53 11.13 -7.72
C GLY A 135 -16.96 11.04 -8.26
N GLY A 136 -17.59 12.19 -8.49
CA GLY A 136 -19.02 12.33 -8.68
C GLY A 136 -19.61 11.44 -9.78
N ASP A 137 -18.93 11.25 -10.90
CA ASP A 137 -19.51 10.54 -12.04
C ASP A 137 -19.44 9.01 -11.90
N PHE A 138 -18.34 8.46 -11.39
CA PHE A 138 -18.26 7.02 -11.08
C PHE A 138 -19.22 6.62 -9.96
N LEU A 139 -19.34 7.46 -8.92
CA LEU A 139 -20.28 7.23 -7.84
C LEU A 139 -21.75 7.33 -8.28
N LYS A 140 -22.09 8.28 -9.15
CA LYS A 140 -23.43 8.35 -9.75
C LYS A 140 -23.75 7.06 -10.49
N GLU A 141 -22.82 6.57 -11.29
CA GLU A 141 -23.00 5.35 -12.08
C GLU A 141 -23.15 4.10 -11.20
N LEU A 142 -22.41 4.01 -10.09
CA LEU A 142 -22.60 2.97 -9.08
C LEU A 142 -24.00 3.03 -8.47
N LYS A 143 -24.48 4.23 -8.11
CA LYS A 143 -25.81 4.43 -7.54
C LYS A 143 -26.95 4.18 -8.52
N THR A 144 -26.68 4.21 -9.83
CA THR A 144 -27.68 3.86 -10.85
C THR A 144 -27.79 2.36 -11.12
N GLN A 145 -26.89 1.54 -10.57
CA GLN A 145 -27.02 0.08 -10.65
C GLN A 145 -28.18 -0.38 -9.77
N ASP A 146 -29.01 -1.28 -10.29
CA ASP A 146 -30.06 -1.95 -9.51
C ASP A 146 -29.40 -2.98 -8.59
N SER A 147 -29.02 -2.55 -7.39
CA SER A 147 -28.23 -3.33 -6.44
C SER A 147 -28.72 -3.10 -5.01
N SER A 148 -28.68 -4.14 -4.17
CA SER A 148 -29.01 -4.05 -2.73
C SER A 148 -27.92 -3.35 -1.90
N ASN A 149 -26.78 -3.02 -2.50
CA ASN A 149 -25.66 -2.38 -1.82
C ASN A 149 -25.82 -0.87 -1.64
N SER A 150 -25.21 -0.35 -0.57
CA SER A 150 -25.12 1.08 -0.29
C SER A 150 -23.75 1.63 -0.68
N PHE A 151 -23.73 2.66 -1.53
CA PHE A 151 -22.50 3.34 -1.95
C PHE A 151 -22.42 4.75 -1.33
N VAL A 152 -21.43 4.95 -0.47
CA VAL A 152 -21.17 6.21 0.22
C VAL A 152 -19.89 6.83 -0.33
N SER A 153 -19.96 8.08 -0.75
CA SER A 153 -18.75 8.84 -1.08
C SER A 153 -17.98 9.12 0.19
N ASN A 154 -16.70 8.77 0.23
CA ASN A 154 -15.81 9.15 1.32
C ASN A 154 -14.71 10.06 0.77
N ASN A 155 -14.69 11.30 1.24
CA ASN A 155 -13.68 12.27 0.86
C ASN A 155 -12.78 12.50 2.08
N PHE A 156 -11.64 11.83 2.11
CA PHE A 156 -10.60 12.15 3.08
C PHE A 156 -10.08 13.56 2.79
N SER A 157 -9.83 14.37 3.82
CA SER A 157 -9.27 15.72 3.64
C SER A 157 -7.80 15.79 4.01
N THR A 158 -7.34 14.86 4.86
CA THR A 158 -5.97 14.78 5.35
C THR A 158 -5.44 13.33 5.34
N TYR A 159 -4.12 13.16 5.46
CA TYR A 159 -3.51 11.84 5.64
C TYR A 159 -3.98 11.13 6.93
N PRO A 160 -4.10 11.81 8.09
CA PRO A 160 -4.72 11.22 9.27
C PRO A 160 -6.13 10.68 9.03
N ASP A 161 -6.99 11.41 8.32
CA ASP A 161 -8.36 10.95 8.02
C ASP A 161 -8.34 9.67 7.17
N LEU A 162 -7.44 9.59 6.18
CA LEU A 162 -7.25 8.40 5.36
C LEU A 162 -6.79 7.21 6.21
N GLN A 163 -5.84 7.43 7.12
CA GLN A 163 -5.36 6.39 8.03
C GLN A 163 -6.49 5.89 8.92
N GLU A 164 -7.31 6.79 9.47
CA GLU A 164 -8.47 6.44 10.28
C GLU A 164 -9.49 5.63 9.46
N GLY A 165 -9.81 6.06 8.24
CA GLY A 165 -10.71 5.30 7.36
C GLY A 165 -10.22 3.89 7.06
N ILE A 166 -8.92 3.72 6.80
CA ILE A 166 -8.31 2.39 6.60
C ILE A 166 -8.43 1.55 7.87
N ILE A 167 -8.08 2.12 9.02
CA ILE A 167 -8.14 1.51 10.35
C ILE A 167 -9.56 1.03 10.69
N GLU A 168 -10.59 1.80 10.33
CA GLU A 168 -11.98 1.48 10.62
C GLU A 168 -12.61 0.49 9.64
N SER A 169 -12.04 0.34 8.44
CA SER A 169 -12.53 -0.59 7.43
C SER A 169 -12.28 -2.06 7.79
N ALA A 170 -13.16 -2.95 7.31
CA ALA A 170 -12.95 -4.39 7.41
C ALA A 170 -11.86 -4.87 6.45
N ILE A 171 -11.92 -4.38 5.21
CA ILE A 171 -10.93 -4.60 4.15
C ILE A 171 -10.81 -3.34 3.30
N VAL A 172 -9.65 -3.19 2.66
CA VAL A 172 -9.39 -2.15 1.66
C VAL A 172 -9.30 -2.76 0.27
N ILE A 173 -10.01 -2.20 -0.71
CA ILE A 173 -9.85 -2.52 -2.13
C ILE A 173 -9.26 -1.29 -2.82
N THR A 174 -8.17 -1.46 -3.58
CA THR A 174 -7.50 -0.34 -4.24
C THR A 174 -6.82 -0.75 -5.54
N ASP A 175 -6.64 0.15 -6.48
CA ASP A 175 -5.72 0.00 -7.62
C ASP A 175 -4.40 0.78 -7.42
N ILE A 176 -4.21 1.36 -6.23
CA ILE A 176 -3.05 2.21 -5.90
C ILE A 176 -2.09 1.44 -5.00
N GLU A 177 -0.88 1.20 -5.51
CA GLU A 177 0.11 0.35 -4.83
C GLU A 177 0.53 0.89 -3.44
N TRP A 178 0.74 2.20 -3.28
CA TRP A 178 1.10 2.76 -1.97
C TRP A 178 -0.03 2.68 -0.93
N ILE A 179 -1.30 2.70 -1.36
CA ILE A 179 -2.46 2.49 -0.47
C ILE A 179 -2.43 1.06 0.08
N SER A 180 -2.04 0.10 -0.75
CA SER A 180 -1.93 -1.29 -0.32
C SER A 180 -0.85 -1.49 0.75
N PHE A 181 0.28 -0.79 0.64
CA PHE A 181 1.36 -0.86 1.64
C PHE A 181 1.00 -0.16 2.94
N ILE A 182 0.38 1.03 2.89
CA ILE A 182 -0.04 1.70 4.13
C ILE A 182 -1.16 0.90 4.83
N SER A 183 -2.05 0.25 4.08
CA SER A 183 -3.05 -0.66 4.65
C SER A 183 -2.40 -1.82 5.38
N ALA A 184 -1.42 -2.48 4.76
CA ALA A 184 -0.65 -3.54 5.40
C ALA A 184 0.10 -3.03 6.65
N TYR A 185 0.78 -1.87 6.58
CA TYR A 185 1.45 -1.26 7.74
C TYR A 185 0.48 -0.98 8.90
N LEU A 186 -0.70 -0.48 8.55
CA LEU A 186 -1.80 -0.28 9.46
C LEU A 186 -2.50 -1.58 9.85
N GLY A 187 -2.00 -2.77 9.51
CA GLY A 187 -2.59 -4.05 9.92
C GLY A 187 -3.99 -4.29 9.35
N ARG A 188 -4.25 -3.83 8.13
CA ARG A 188 -5.50 -4.01 7.40
C ARG A 188 -5.28 -4.78 6.13
N ASP A 189 -6.15 -5.76 5.91
CA ASP A 189 -6.16 -6.54 4.69
C ASP A 189 -6.50 -5.68 3.50
N CYS A 190 -5.75 -5.88 2.43
CA CYS A 190 -5.90 -5.08 1.22
C CYS A 190 -5.83 -5.94 -0.04
N PHE A 191 -6.77 -5.69 -0.94
CA PHE A 191 -6.82 -6.23 -2.28
C PHE A 191 -6.35 -5.17 -3.28
N LEU A 192 -5.16 -5.37 -3.86
CA LEU A 192 -4.61 -4.51 -4.91
C LEU A 192 -5.04 -5.00 -6.29
N LEU A 193 -5.84 -4.21 -7.00
CA LEU A 193 -6.30 -4.46 -8.37
C LEU A 193 -5.22 -4.11 -9.39
N SER A 194 -5.03 -4.96 -10.41
CA SER A 194 -4.05 -4.74 -11.47
C SER A 194 -4.44 -5.36 -12.82
N ARG A 195 -3.98 -4.79 -13.94
CA ARG A 195 -4.10 -5.38 -15.30
C ARG A 195 -2.95 -6.33 -15.56
N ASN A 196 -1.87 -6.21 -14.79
CA ASN A 196 -0.65 -6.96 -14.96
C ASN A 196 -0.44 -7.89 -13.78
N ASN A 197 -0.18 -9.16 -14.07
CA ASN A 197 0.27 -10.10 -13.06
C ASN A 197 1.76 -9.87 -12.76
N LYS A 198 2.04 -8.88 -11.92
CA LYS A 198 3.36 -8.65 -11.33
C LYS A 198 3.41 -9.27 -9.94
N ALA A 199 4.59 -9.80 -9.57
CA ALA A 199 4.83 -10.25 -8.21
C ALA A 199 4.58 -9.09 -7.23
N MET A 200 4.02 -9.42 -6.06
CA MET A 200 3.93 -8.46 -4.96
C MET A 200 5.34 -8.14 -4.44
N PRO A 201 5.66 -6.85 -4.22
CA PRO A 201 6.85 -6.50 -3.47
C PRO A 201 6.81 -7.19 -2.11
N ARG A 202 7.86 -7.92 -1.79
CA ARG A 202 7.99 -8.62 -0.52
C ARG A 202 8.60 -7.68 0.51
N PHE A 203 8.08 -7.76 1.73
CA PHE A 203 8.57 -7.02 2.88
C PHE A 203 9.07 -8.02 3.91
N LYS A 204 10.36 -7.94 4.27
CA LYS A 204 10.97 -8.86 5.24
C LYS A 204 10.69 -8.45 6.68
N TYR A 205 10.68 -7.14 6.95
CA TYR A 205 10.69 -6.59 8.30
C TYR A 205 9.30 -6.21 8.80
N PHE A 206 8.26 -6.25 7.97
CA PHE A 206 6.88 -5.99 8.41
C PHE A 206 6.22 -7.32 8.83
N GLU A 207 5.52 -7.33 9.97
CA GLU A 207 4.84 -8.54 10.49
C GLU A 207 3.51 -8.83 9.79
N SER A 208 2.88 -7.81 9.21
CA SER A 208 1.54 -7.90 8.65
C SER A 208 1.51 -8.61 7.30
N SER A 209 0.33 -9.15 6.98
CA SER A 209 0.04 -9.78 5.70
C SER A 209 0.33 -8.83 4.55
N SER A 210 1.18 -9.24 3.61
CA SER A 210 1.36 -8.52 2.36
C SER A 210 0.01 -8.35 1.66
N PRO A 211 -0.21 -7.22 0.97
CA PRO A 211 -1.45 -7.03 0.21
C PRO A 211 -1.60 -8.13 -0.84
N LEU A 212 -2.84 -8.56 -1.08
CA LEU A 212 -3.18 -9.56 -2.08
C LEU A 212 -3.41 -8.88 -3.43
N ARG A 213 -2.63 -9.24 -4.47
CA ARG A 213 -2.86 -8.68 -5.81
C ARG A 213 -3.95 -9.47 -6.54
N ILE A 214 -4.98 -8.80 -7.02
CA ILE A 214 -5.96 -9.33 -7.95
C ILE A 214 -5.64 -8.79 -9.34
N SER A 215 -5.27 -9.67 -10.25
CA SER A 215 -4.87 -9.31 -11.62
C SER A 215 -5.94 -9.74 -12.62
N PHE A 216 -6.46 -8.79 -13.39
CA PHE A 216 -7.41 -9.03 -14.49
C PHE A 216 -6.64 -9.13 -15.82
N VAL A 217 -6.28 -10.36 -16.21
CA VAL A 217 -5.42 -10.64 -17.38
C VAL A 217 -6.22 -11.37 -18.46
N ASN A 218 -6.47 -10.72 -19.60
CA ASN A 218 -7.10 -11.33 -20.80
C ASN A 218 -8.28 -12.27 -20.50
N GLY A 219 -9.25 -11.80 -19.70
CA GLY A 219 -10.45 -12.57 -19.34
C GLY A 219 -10.26 -13.58 -18.20
N SER A 220 -9.08 -13.66 -17.59
CA SER A 220 -8.80 -14.46 -16.38
C SER A 220 -8.58 -13.57 -15.16
N ILE A 221 -8.96 -14.06 -13.98
CA ILE A 221 -8.67 -13.42 -12.70
C ILE A 221 -7.58 -14.24 -12.00
N ILE A 222 -6.48 -13.59 -11.63
CA ILE A 222 -5.35 -14.22 -10.95
C ILE A 222 -5.15 -13.51 -9.62
N MET A 223 -5.24 -14.25 -8.53
CA MET A 223 -4.84 -13.79 -7.21
C MET A 223 -3.40 -14.18 -6.95
N ASN A 224 -2.54 -13.20 -6.66
CA ASN A 224 -1.17 -13.41 -6.23
C ASN A 224 -1.13 -13.38 -4.69
N MET A 225 -0.96 -14.55 -4.10
CA MET A 225 -0.67 -14.72 -2.67
C MET A 225 0.84 -14.90 -2.51
N GLU A 226 1.41 -14.54 -1.35
CA GLU A 226 2.87 -14.53 -1.12
C GLU A 226 3.63 -15.81 -1.59
N LYS A 227 2.95 -16.96 -1.53
CA LYS A 227 3.52 -18.28 -1.84
C LYS A 227 3.02 -18.89 -3.14
N GLU A 228 1.84 -18.49 -3.64
CA GLU A 228 1.22 -19.13 -4.80
C GLU A 228 0.25 -18.19 -5.53
N ASN A 229 0.12 -18.43 -6.84
CA ASN A 229 -0.90 -17.78 -7.66
C ASN A 229 -2.12 -18.70 -7.73
N GLN A 230 -3.29 -18.16 -7.37
CA GLN A 230 -4.56 -18.85 -7.53
C GLN A 230 -5.33 -18.25 -8.71
N LYS A 231 -5.77 -19.10 -9.64
CA LYS A 231 -6.69 -18.69 -10.70
C LYS A 231 -8.12 -18.74 -10.19
N ILE A 232 -8.88 -17.69 -10.48
CA ILE A 232 -10.32 -17.61 -10.24
C ILE A 232 -11.03 -17.60 -11.60
N SER A 233 -12.12 -18.35 -11.70
CA SER A 233 -12.90 -18.53 -12.93
C SER A 233 -13.58 -17.24 -13.39
N ASP A 234 -14.18 -16.49 -12.45
CA ASP A 234 -15.01 -15.33 -12.74
C ASP A 234 -15.14 -14.38 -11.52
N ILE A 235 -15.85 -13.27 -11.71
CA ILE A 235 -16.04 -12.24 -10.68
C ILE A 235 -16.81 -12.78 -9.47
N LYS A 236 -17.77 -13.69 -9.68
CA LYS A 236 -18.52 -14.29 -8.59
C LYS A 236 -17.60 -15.11 -7.68
N GLY A 237 -16.75 -15.95 -8.27
CA GLY A 237 -15.74 -16.70 -7.52
C GLY A 237 -14.75 -15.81 -6.76
N LEU A 238 -14.48 -14.60 -7.26
CA LEU A 238 -13.68 -13.61 -6.55
C LEU A 238 -14.44 -13.03 -5.34
N VAL A 239 -15.72 -12.70 -5.49
CA VAL A 239 -16.56 -12.22 -4.40
C VAL A 239 -16.73 -13.29 -3.32
N ASP A 240 -16.98 -14.54 -3.72
CA ASP A 240 -17.06 -15.70 -2.80
C ASP A 240 -15.75 -15.87 -2.01
N PHE A 241 -14.60 -15.69 -2.66
CA PHE A 241 -13.31 -15.71 -1.99
C PHE A 241 -13.19 -14.58 -0.96
N ILE A 242 -13.56 -13.34 -1.32
CA ILE A 242 -13.49 -12.19 -0.40
C ILE A 242 -14.41 -12.42 0.81
N HIS A 243 -15.62 -12.96 0.60
CA HIS A 243 -16.52 -13.33 1.68
C HIS A 243 -15.91 -14.35 2.63
N LYS A 244 -15.42 -15.47 2.07
CA LYS A 244 -14.77 -16.51 2.87
C LYS A 244 -13.55 -15.98 3.63
N PHE A 245 -12.79 -15.09 3.01
CA PHE A 245 -11.63 -14.46 3.62
C PHE A 245 -12.03 -13.57 4.81
N LEU A 246 -13.09 -12.77 4.65
CA LEU A 246 -13.67 -11.97 5.72
C LEU A 246 -14.21 -12.84 6.87
N ASP A 247 -14.88 -13.94 6.56
CA ASP A 247 -15.45 -14.85 7.58
C ASP A 247 -14.40 -15.62 8.37
N LEU A 248 -13.21 -15.89 7.79
CA LEU A 248 -12.13 -16.62 8.48
C LEU A 248 -11.29 -15.75 9.42
N LYS A 249 -11.36 -14.43 9.28
CA LYS A 249 -10.59 -13.46 10.09
C LYS A 249 -11.41 -12.78 11.18
N LEU A 250 -12.73 -13.03 11.19
CA LEU A 250 -13.69 -12.57 12.19
C LEU A 250 -14.06 -13.72 13.13
#